data_AF-A0A2P4X1U9-F1
#
_entry.id   AF-A0A2P4X1U9-F1
#
_cell.length_a   1.000
_cell.length_b   1.000
_cell.length_c   1.000
_cell.angle_alpha   90.00
_cell.angle_beta   90.00
_cell.angle_gamma   90.00
#
_symmetry.space_group_name_H-M   'P 1'
#
loop_
_entity.id
_entity.type
_entity.pdbx_description
1 polymer ?
#
loop_
_entity_poly.entity_id
_entity_poly.type
_entity_poly.pdbx_seq_one_letter_code
_entity_poly.pdbx_strand_id
1 'polypeptide(L)'
;MVKISLECAIVGHAGTFDVTIDDGEKVGDLKDVIKEKNEEMKGPTRNLRLFLAKMADGAWLDGAGAAAVALDERGHPQGCVWMDPILWIKNPNYFGDNFQPGEGQVHVLVVVLEGVSAPVNKRKRKRVENEDAPDAWIKAIKDEQVTKLPSTCEDLRKHLQRPLNVKVPVNKRLSQIMSTKNTTGELTSILDKVFEPYPREIRSDITAGILGGVIDPLGSGSEFATKDTYHHLWDSLIAMLLRRVSNGKFHRNKNTSASTGPYRPDLCFYYKNSNVCVMRGEEKARGELQVPVKELHEKLTWRYDAAPYVFGYAAVGLQVCLVAIRKDEMTERGAKVEIIETYDLGDLHGRLSFFLALLNLSTLFRPVVDLIQPLDILEYGTIERDNGVQITFAEDCVVKTYPKNML
;
A
#
# COMPACT_ATOMS: atom_id res chain seq x y z
N MET A 1 18.31 13.05 -32.08
CA MET A 1 17.20 13.94 -31.73
C MET A 1 16.57 14.31 -33.04
N VAL A 2 15.71 13.40 -33.47
CA VAL A 2 14.95 13.44 -34.71
C VAL A 2 13.49 13.52 -34.29
N LYS A 3 12.76 14.51 -34.81
CA LYS A 3 11.32 14.58 -34.60
C LYS A 3 10.65 13.50 -35.43
N ILE A 4 9.87 12.65 -34.77
CA ILE A 4 9.06 11.61 -35.40
C ILE A 4 7.58 11.96 -35.26
N SER A 5 6.79 11.60 -36.27
CA SER A 5 5.33 11.69 -36.21
C SER A 5 4.77 10.29 -35.97
N LEU A 6 4.04 10.11 -34.89
CA LEU A 6 3.43 8.85 -34.50
C LEU A 6 1.92 8.95 -34.68
N GLU A 7 1.36 8.03 -35.45
CA GLU A 7 -0.10 7.87 -35.52
C GLU A 7 -0.58 7.11 -34.27
N CYS A 8 -1.47 7.73 -33.51
CA CYS A 8 -2.06 7.20 -32.29
C CYS A 8 -3.52 6.83 -32.51
N ALA A 9 -3.97 5.76 -31.86
CA ALA A 9 -5.37 5.37 -31.82
C ALA A 9 -5.82 5.15 -30.38
N ILE A 10 -7.00 5.65 -30.02
CA ILE A 10 -7.61 5.34 -28.73
C ILE A 10 -8.34 4.02 -28.85
N VAL A 11 -7.98 3.07 -27.99
CA VAL A 11 -8.61 1.76 -27.98
C VAL A 11 -10.11 1.88 -27.71
N GLY A 12 -10.91 1.24 -28.57
CA GLY A 12 -12.38 1.25 -28.47
C GLY A 12 -13.05 2.53 -28.97
N HIS A 13 -12.31 3.49 -29.54
CA HIS A 13 -12.87 4.64 -30.25
C HIS A 13 -12.54 4.54 -31.74
N ALA A 14 -13.44 5.08 -32.56
CA ALA A 14 -13.20 5.18 -34.00
C ALA A 14 -12.37 6.43 -34.30
N GLY A 15 -11.25 6.25 -34.99
CA GLY A 15 -10.38 7.33 -35.45
C GLY A 15 -8.94 7.23 -34.94
N THR A 16 -8.06 7.97 -35.61
CA THR A 16 -6.64 8.08 -35.29
C THR A 16 -6.24 9.56 -35.28
N PHE A 17 -5.13 9.88 -34.63
CA PHE A 17 -4.58 11.23 -34.58
C PHE A 17 -3.05 11.17 -34.56
N ASP A 18 -2.41 12.15 -35.17
CA ASP A 18 -0.96 12.24 -35.24
C ASP A 18 -0.39 12.87 -33.95
N VAL A 19 0.82 12.52 -33.55
CA VAL A 19 1.56 13.17 -32.46
C VAL A 19 3.02 13.32 -32.86
N THR A 20 3.56 14.54 -32.76
CA THR A 20 4.97 14.80 -33.03
C THR A 20 5.77 14.85 -31.73
N ILE A 21 6.87 14.10 -31.66
CA ILE A 21 7.77 14.05 -30.49
C ILE A 21 9.21 13.80 -30.94
N ASP A 22 10.20 14.18 -30.12
CA ASP A 22 11.60 13.84 -30.36
C ASP A 22 11.87 12.38 -29.95
N ASP A 23 12.56 11.63 -30.80
CA ASP A 23 12.92 10.22 -30.55
C ASP A 23 13.78 10.01 -29.29
N GLY A 24 14.46 11.06 -28.87
CA GLY A 24 15.23 11.17 -27.64
C GLY A 24 14.41 11.52 -26.40
N GLU A 25 13.08 11.59 -26.44
CA GLU A 25 12.22 11.80 -25.26
C GLU A 25 11.76 10.46 -24.63
N LYS A 26 11.19 10.51 -23.43
CA LYS A 26 10.65 9.31 -22.77
C LYS A 26 9.20 9.07 -23.16
N VAL A 27 8.76 7.82 -22.98
CA VAL A 27 7.35 7.44 -23.11
C VAL A 27 6.47 8.22 -22.13
N GLY A 28 7.00 8.65 -20.98
CA GLY A 28 6.32 9.57 -20.06
C GLY A 28 5.95 10.89 -20.73
N ASP A 29 6.89 11.53 -21.43
CA ASP A 29 6.68 12.79 -22.13
C ASP A 29 5.69 12.61 -23.30
N LEU A 30 5.74 11.47 -23.99
CA LEU A 30 4.75 11.10 -25.01
C LEU A 30 3.31 11.06 -24.45
N LYS A 31 3.12 10.61 -23.19
CA LYS A 31 1.79 10.62 -22.56
C LYS A 31 1.26 12.03 -22.34
N ASP A 32 2.13 12.96 -21.96
CA ASP A 32 1.74 14.35 -21.75
C ASP A 32 1.38 15.02 -23.08
N VAL A 33 2.17 14.79 -24.14
CA VAL A 33 1.87 15.32 -25.48
C VAL A 33 0.56 14.75 -26.05
N ILE A 34 0.31 13.43 -25.93
CA ILE A 34 -0.95 12.82 -26.36
C ILE A 34 -2.15 13.45 -25.65
N LYS A 35 -2.02 13.72 -24.35
CA LYS A 35 -3.08 14.30 -23.56
C LYS A 35 -3.33 15.77 -23.91
N GLU A 36 -2.27 16.54 -24.17
CA GLU A 36 -2.38 17.93 -24.61
C GLU A 36 -3.09 18.03 -25.97
N LYS A 37 -2.81 17.09 -26.87
CA LYS A 37 -3.39 17.07 -28.23
C LYS A 37 -4.84 16.56 -28.28
N ASN A 38 -5.36 15.96 -27.20
CA ASN A 38 -6.71 15.40 -27.17
C ASN A 38 -7.51 15.91 -25.95
N GLU A 39 -8.26 17.00 -26.16
CA GLU A 39 -9.08 17.67 -25.12
C GLU A 39 -10.18 16.76 -24.52
N GLU A 40 -10.56 15.68 -25.21
CA GLU A 40 -11.58 14.74 -24.72
C GLU A 40 -11.03 13.78 -23.65
N MET A 41 -9.70 13.66 -23.51
CA MET A 41 -9.05 12.81 -22.50
C MET A 41 -9.11 13.44 -21.08
N LYS A 42 -10.22 13.21 -20.37
CA LYS A 42 -10.41 13.68 -18.98
C LYS A 42 -9.74 12.76 -17.95
N GLY A 43 -8.85 13.31 -17.11
CA GLY A 43 -8.26 12.61 -15.95
C GLY A 43 -6.75 12.86 -15.75
N PRO A 44 -6.14 12.31 -14.68
CA PRO A 44 -4.70 12.45 -14.45
C PRO A 44 -3.90 11.61 -15.46
N THR A 45 -2.76 12.13 -15.98
CA THR A 45 -1.93 11.46 -17.02
C THR A 45 -1.52 10.03 -16.62
N ARG A 46 -1.40 9.76 -15.31
CA ARG A 46 -1.13 8.42 -14.76
C ARG A 46 -2.15 7.33 -15.16
N ASN A 47 -3.34 7.72 -15.60
CA ASN A 47 -4.38 6.81 -16.06
C ASN A 47 -4.23 6.40 -17.53
N LEU A 48 -3.34 7.06 -18.28
CA LEU A 48 -3.02 6.72 -19.65
C LEU A 48 -1.99 5.58 -19.67
N ARG A 49 -2.27 4.53 -20.43
CA ARG A 49 -1.31 3.47 -20.76
C ARG A 49 -1.10 3.47 -22.28
N LEU A 50 0.15 3.40 -22.68
CA LEU A 50 0.55 3.36 -24.08
C LEU A 50 1.04 1.94 -24.40
N PHE A 51 0.66 1.45 -25.57
CA PHE A 51 1.10 0.18 -26.10
C PHE A 51 1.62 0.38 -27.53
N LEU A 52 2.63 -0.37 -27.90
CA LEU A 52 3.12 -0.44 -29.27
C LEU A 52 2.06 -1.15 -30.11
N ALA A 53 1.57 -0.50 -31.16
CA ALA A 53 0.55 -1.05 -32.06
C ALA A 53 1.14 -2.08 -33.05
N LYS A 54 2.17 -2.81 -32.60
CA LYS A 54 2.90 -3.81 -33.37
C LYS A 54 2.61 -5.19 -32.79
N MET A 55 2.14 -6.09 -33.64
CA MET A 55 1.79 -7.46 -33.29
C MET A 55 3.04 -8.34 -33.19
N ALA A 56 2.89 -9.53 -32.62
CA ALA A 56 3.99 -10.48 -32.40
C ALA A 56 4.68 -10.95 -33.69
N ASP A 57 4.00 -10.90 -34.83
CA ASP A 57 4.56 -11.19 -36.17
C ASP A 57 5.35 -10.01 -36.76
N GLY A 58 5.39 -8.88 -36.05
CA GLY A 58 6.09 -7.67 -36.46
C GLY A 58 5.28 -6.71 -37.32
N ALA A 59 4.00 -7.01 -37.61
CA ALA A 59 3.12 -6.13 -38.38
C ALA A 59 2.53 -5.00 -37.52
N TRP A 60 2.43 -3.80 -38.11
CA TRP A 60 1.71 -2.68 -37.51
C TRP A 60 0.21 -2.79 -37.77
N LEU A 61 -0.60 -2.40 -36.80
CA LEU A 61 -2.05 -2.31 -36.97
C LEU A 61 -2.39 -1.12 -37.89
N ASP A 62 -3.45 -1.26 -38.69
CA ASP A 62 -4.10 -0.13 -39.34
C ASP A 62 -5.20 0.46 -38.44
N GLY A 63 -5.86 1.53 -38.86
CA GLY A 63 -6.92 2.16 -38.07
C GLY A 63 -8.08 1.21 -37.72
N ALA A 64 -8.42 0.28 -38.63
CA ALA A 64 -9.47 -0.71 -38.40
C ALA A 64 -9.04 -1.78 -37.39
N GLY A 65 -7.80 -2.28 -37.51
CA GLY A 65 -7.19 -3.23 -36.60
C GLY A 65 -6.98 -2.65 -35.21
N ALA A 66 -6.61 -1.38 -35.11
CA ALA A 66 -6.50 -0.67 -33.83
C ALA A 66 -7.87 -0.52 -33.14
N ALA A 67 -8.93 -0.24 -33.90
CA ALA A 67 -10.28 -0.15 -33.37
C ALA A 67 -10.84 -1.53 -32.94
N ALA A 68 -10.47 -2.59 -33.65
CA ALA A 68 -10.93 -3.96 -33.41
C ALA A 68 -10.00 -4.79 -32.51
N VAL A 69 -8.93 -4.20 -31.97
CA VAL A 69 -7.92 -4.93 -31.20
C VAL A 69 -8.56 -5.60 -29.97
N ALA A 70 -8.34 -6.91 -29.84
CA ALA A 70 -8.87 -7.66 -28.71
C ALA A 70 -8.20 -7.20 -27.41
N LEU A 71 -9.00 -7.00 -26.35
CA LEU A 71 -8.49 -6.65 -25.04
C LEU A 71 -8.47 -7.86 -24.11
N ASP A 72 -7.46 -7.94 -23.25
CA ASP A 72 -7.43 -8.90 -22.16
C ASP A 72 -8.39 -8.49 -21.03
N GLU A 73 -8.48 -9.35 -20.01
CA GLU A 73 -9.34 -9.13 -18.84
C GLU A 73 -9.00 -7.84 -18.05
N ARG A 74 -7.83 -7.24 -18.31
CA ARG A 74 -7.35 -5.99 -17.68
C ARG A 74 -7.54 -4.78 -18.59
N GLY A 75 -8.14 -4.95 -19.76
CA GLY A 75 -8.33 -3.91 -20.77
C GLY A 75 -7.06 -3.58 -21.57
N HIS A 76 -6.07 -4.47 -21.60
CA HIS A 76 -4.84 -4.26 -22.37
C HIS A 76 -4.97 -4.91 -23.76
N PRO A 77 -4.51 -4.23 -24.84
CA PRO A 77 -4.48 -4.82 -26.18
C PRO A 77 -3.65 -6.10 -26.22
N GLN A 78 -4.29 -7.21 -26.55
CA GLN A 78 -3.66 -8.52 -26.67
C GLN A 78 -2.65 -8.52 -27.83
N GLY A 79 -1.48 -9.10 -27.59
CA GLY A 79 -0.43 -9.19 -28.60
C GLY A 79 0.35 -7.89 -28.85
N CYS A 80 0.01 -6.80 -28.15
CA CYS A 80 0.71 -5.51 -28.21
C CYS A 80 1.62 -5.33 -26.99
N VAL A 81 2.76 -4.67 -27.19
CA VAL A 81 3.77 -4.49 -26.14
C VAL A 81 3.47 -3.24 -25.31
N TRP A 82 3.41 -3.37 -23.99
CA TRP A 82 3.29 -2.22 -23.09
C TRP A 82 4.55 -1.34 -23.12
N MET A 83 4.37 -0.03 -23.20
CA MET A 83 5.46 0.95 -23.21
C MET A 83 5.69 1.51 -21.79
N ASP A 84 6.89 1.28 -21.24
CA ASP A 84 7.30 1.74 -19.93
C ASP A 84 7.58 3.26 -19.95
N PRO A 85 6.90 4.07 -19.11
CA PRO A 85 7.08 5.52 -19.07
C PRO A 85 8.51 6.00 -18.83
N ILE A 86 9.37 5.18 -18.22
CA ILE A 86 10.74 5.54 -17.86
C ILE A 86 11.69 5.36 -19.06
N LEU A 87 11.31 4.53 -20.03
CA LEU A 87 12.13 4.21 -21.19
C LEU A 87 11.98 5.25 -22.30
N TRP A 88 13.06 5.41 -23.07
CA TRP A 88 13.12 6.30 -24.23
C TRP A 88 12.29 5.77 -25.39
N ILE A 89 11.78 6.65 -26.23
CA ILE A 89 11.01 6.30 -27.44
C ILE A 89 11.87 5.49 -28.43
N LYS A 90 13.11 5.92 -28.66
CA LYS A 90 14.11 5.20 -29.47
C LYS A 90 14.62 3.89 -28.88
N ASN A 91 14.06 3.40 -27.77
CA ASN A 91 14.45 2.11 -27.22
C ASN A 91 14.31 1.01 -28.30
N PRO A 92 15.30 0.11 -28.48
CA PRO A 92 15.24 -0.95 -29.49
C PRO A 92 14.01 -1.87 -29.38
N ASN A 93 13.40 -1.97 -28.20
CA ASN A 93 12.17 -2.73 -27.97
C ASN A 93 10.89 -2.00 -28.41
N TYR A 94 10.99 -0.71 -28.78
CA TYR A 94 9.88 0.11 -29.27
C TYR A 94 10.08 0.47 -30.73
N PHE A 95 10.55 1.69 -31.01
CA PHE A 95 10.74 2.18 -32.36
C PHE A 95 12.18 1.99 -32.85
N GLY A 96 13.15 1.89 -31.93
CA GLY A 96 14.58 1.83 -32.26
C GLY A 96 15.13 3.15 -32.82
N ASP A 97 16.43 3.15 -33.11
CA ASP A 97 17.08 4.30 -33.75
C ASP A 97 16.64 4.42 -35.23
N ASN A 98 16.42 5.66 -35.69
CA ASN A 98 16.03 5.99 -37.08
C ASN A 98 14.69 5.42 -37.55
N PHE A 99 13.73 5.24 -36.64
CA PHE A 99 12.37 4.85 -37.00
C PHE A 99 11.74 5.80 -38.03
N GLN A 100 11.08 5.24 -39.04
CA GLN A 100 10.33 5.99 -40.06
C GLN A 100 8.89 5.47 -40.08
N PRO A 101 7.89 6.33 -39.77
CA PRO A 101 6.49 5.93 -39.77
C PRO A 101 6.01 5.63 -41.20
N GLY A 102 5.27 4.52 -41.38
CA GLY A 102 4.67 4.14 -42.65
C GLY A 102 3.26 4.70 -42.84
N GLU A 103 2.86 4.91 -44.10
CA GLU A 103 1.50 5.36 -44.41
C GLU A 103 0.46 4.28 -44.03
N GLY A 104 -0.66 4.72 -43.41
CA GLY A 104 -1.75 3.85 -42.98
C GLY A 104 -1.48 3.01 -41.73
N GLN A 105 -0.32 3.20 -41.07
CA GLN A 105 0.06 2.45 -39.87
C GLN A 105 -0.27 3.23 -38.59
N VAL A 106 -0.92 2.55 -37.65
CA VAL A 106 -1.03 2.99 -36.26
C VAL A 106 0.23 2.55 -35.52
N HIS A 107 0.81 3.46 -34.77
CA HIS A 107 2.08 3.28 -34.07
C HIS A 107 1.89 3.05 -32.58
N VAL A 108 0.93 3.77 -31.98
CA VAL A 108 0.67 3.75 -30.53
C VAL A 108 -0.81 3.54 -30.27
N LEU A 109 -1.13 2.55 -29.44
CA LEU A 109 -2.46 2.38 -28.87
C LEU A 109 -2.52 3.08 -27.52
N VAL A 110 -3.52 3.95 -27.35
CA VAL A 110 -3.78 4.69 -26.12
C VAL A 110 -4.95 4.04 -25.40
N VAL A 111 -4.69 3.57 -24.18
CA VAL A 111 -5.71 3.04 -23.28
C VAL A 111 -5.94 4.05 -22.16
N VAL A 112 -7.15 4.60 -22.11
CA VAL A 112 -7.60 5.49 -21.04
C VAL A 112 -8.26 4.65 -19.96
N LEU A 113 -7.63 4.54 -18.79
CA LEU A 113 -8.27 3.94 -17.62
C LEU A 113 -9.19 4.97 -16.96
N GLU A 114 -10.50 4.86 -17.19
CA GLU A 114 -11.46 5.75 -16.54
C GLU A 114 -11.42 5.56 -15.01
N GLY A 115 -11.07 6.64 -14.32
CA GLY A 115 -11.21 6.74 -12.88
C GLY A 115 -12.66 7.06 -12.52
N VAL A 116 -13.24 6.22 -11.68
CA VAL A 116 -14.40 6.46 -10.79
C VAL A 116 -15.01 7.87 -10.89
N SER A 117 -16.05 8.03 -11.71
CA SER A 117 -17.05 9.09 -11.55
C SER A 117 -18.44 8.47 -11.34
N ALA A 118 -19.15 8.93 -10.32
CA ALA A 118 -20.44 8.40 -9.86
C ALA A 118 -21.52 8.39 -10.97
N PRO A 119 -22.45 7.41 -10.98
CA PRO A 119 -23.32 7.18 -12.13
C PRO A 119 -24.61 8.01 -12.06
N VAL A 120 -24.95 8.68 -13.16
CA VAL A 120 -26.35 9.01 -13.46
C VAL A 120 -26.78 8.20 -14.67
N ASN A 121 -27.43 7.08 -14.34
CA ASN A 121 -28.58 6.47 -15.00
C ASN A 121 -28.48 5.79 -16.38
N LYS A 122 -28.91 4.52 -16.31
CA LYS A 122 -29.73 3.76 -17.27
C LYS A 122 -29.01 3.11 -18.45
N ARG A 123 -28.34 2.00 -18.15
CA ARG A 123 -28.52 0.72 -18.87
C ARG A 123 -28.30 -0.40 -17.87
N LYS A 124 -29.24 -1.35 -17.85
CA LYS A 124 -29.38 -2.47 -16.91
C LYS A 124 -28.05 -3.22 -16.70
N ARG A 125 -27.22 -2.78 -15.75
CA ARG A 125 -26.12 -3.58 -15.22
C ARG A 125 -26.72 -4.61 -14.30
N LYS A 126 -26.57 -5.88 -14.71
CA LYS A 126 -26.75 -7.05 -13.89
C LYS A 126 -25.92 -6.85 -12.62
N ARG A 127 -26.63 -6.61 -11.52
CA ARG A 127 -26.11 -6.36 -10.17
C ARG A 127 -25.63 -7.70 -9.62
N VAL A 128 -24.54 -8.27 -10.15
CA VAL A 128 -24.01 -9.58 -9.72
C VAL A 128 -22.48 -9.67 -9.71
N GLU A 129 -21.73 -8.87 -10.47
CA GLU A 129 -20.26 -9.08 -10.59
C GLU A 129 -19.44 -8.05 -9.79
N ASN A 130 -19.28 -8.28 -8.48
CA ASN A 130 -18.11 -7.83 -7.69
C ASN A 130 -18.11 -8.36 -6.24
N GLU A 131 -19.22 -8.91 -5.74
CA GLU A 131 -19.26 -9.52 -4.40
C GLU A 131 -18.55 -10.89 -4.36
N ASP A 132 -18.46 -11.58 -5.50
CA ASP A 132 -17.85 -12.92 -5.60
C ASP A 132 -16.37 -12.95 -6.00
N ALA A 133 -15.74 -11.79 -6.22
CA ALA A 133 -14.31 -11.74 -6.46
C ALA A 133 -13.56 -12.21 -5.19
N PRO A 134 -12.54 -13.08 -5.30
CA PRO A 134 -11.92 -13.71 -4.15
C PRO A 134 -11.19 -12.73 -3.20
N ASP A 135 -10.90 -11.51 -3.67
CA ASP A 135 -10.28 -10.43 -2.89
C ASP A 135 -11.24 -9.26 -2.60
N ALA A 136 -12.55 -9.41 -2.84
CA ALA A 136 -13.55 -8.36 -2.59
C ALA A 136 -13.54 -7.87 -1.14
N TRP A 137 -13.25 -8.77 -0.19
CA TRP A 137 -13.13 -8.46 1.24
C TRP A 137 -12.05 -7.41 1.54
N ILE A 138 -10.94 -7.39 0.80
CA ILE A 138 -9.85 -6.42 0.98
C ILE A 138 -10.38 -5.01 0.70
N LYS A 139 -11.13 -4.87 -0.40
CA LYS A 139 -11.77 -3.60 -0.77
C LYS A 139 -12.87 -3.23 0.23
N ALA A 140 -13.66 -4.20 0.69
CA ALA A 140 -14.72 -3.94 1.65
C ALA A 140 -14.20 -3.42 3.00
N ILE A 141 -13.11 -4.00 3.52
CA ILE A 141 -12.46 -3.50 4.75
C ILE A 141 -11.92 -2.08 4.54
N LYS A 142 -11.27 -1.84 3.40
CA LYS A 142 -10.71 -0.52 3.05
C LYS A 142 -11.77 0.57 2.95
N ASP A 143 -12.91 0.24 2.36
CA ASP A 143 -13.99 1.19 2.07
C ASP A 143 -14.98 1.31 3.25
N GLU A 144 -14.78 0.54 4.31
CA GLU A 144 -15.59 0.59 5.52
C GLU A 144 -15.62 2.00 6.12
N GLN A 145 -16.83 2.50 6.40
CA GLN A 145 -17.05 3.82 6.96
C GLN A 145 -17.17 3.74 8.48
N VAL A 146 -16.17 4.25 9.19
CA VAL A 146 -16.24 4.48 10.63
C VAL A 146 -16.49 5.96 10.88
N THR A 147 -17.72 6.30 11.29
CA THR A 147 -18.16 7.69 11.46
C THR A 147 -17.78 8.28 12.81
N LYS A 148 -17.56 7.44 13.82
CA LYS A 148 -17.16 7.86 15.17
C LYS A 148 -15.90 7.10 15.59
N LEU A 149 -14.83 7.84 15.83
CA LEU A 149 -13.59 7.28 16.36
C LEU A 149 -13.79 6.80 17.81
N PRO A 150 -13.32 5.60 18.17
CA PRO A 150 -13.29 5.15 19.56
C PRO A 150 -12.55 6.15 20.45
N SER A 151 -13.12 6.52 21.60
CA SER A 151 -12.55 7.55 22.48
C SER A 151 -11.52 7.02 23.47
N THR A 152 -11.73 5.82 24.00
CA THR A 152 -10.89 5.22 25.05
C THR A 152 -10.16 3.98 24.53
N CYS A 153 -9.13 3.52 25.27
CA CYS A 153 -8.45 2.26 24.94
C CYS A 153 -9.39 1.05 25.06
N GLU A 154 -10.39 1.09 25.93
CA GLU A 154 -11.41 0.05 26.04
C GLU A 154 -12.36 0.05 24.82
N ASP A 155 -12.76 1.23 24.34
CA ASP A 155 -13.54 1.32 23.10
C ASP A 155 -12.73 0.84 21.88
N LEU A 156 -11.44 1.17 21.84
CA LEU A 156 -10.52 0.67 20.82
C LEU A 156 -10.44 -0.85 20.88
N ARG A 157 -10.19 -1.43 22.06
CA ARG A 157 -10.13 -2.89 22.26
C ARG A 157 -11.41 -3.57 21.77
N LYS A 158 -12.58 -3.04 22.13
CA LYS A 158 -13.87 -3.55 21.64
C LYS A 158 -13.99 -3.46 20.12
N HIS A 159 -13.56 -2.36 19.51
CA HIS A 159 -13.54 -2.22 18.05
C HIS A 159 -12.60 -3.22 17.39
N LEU A 160 -11.42 -3.50 17.98
CA LEU A 160 -10.46 -4.46 17.45
C LEU A 160 -10.96 -5.91 17.52
N GLN A 161 -11.70 -6.27 18.57
CA GLN A 161 -12.17 -7.64 18.84
C GLN A 161 -13.54 -7.98 18.23
N ARG A 162 -14.21 -7.00 17.61
CA ARG A 162 -15.53 -7.21 16.99
C ARG A 162 -15.41 -8.13 15.76
N PRO A 163 -16.47 -8.87 15.41
CA PRO A 163 -16.49 -9.62 14.16
C PRO A 163 -16.28 -8.70 12.94
N LEU A 164 -15.56 -9.17 11.92
CA LEU A 164 -15.48 -8.44 10.65
C LEU A 164 -16.87 -8.30 10.02
N ASN A 165 -17.16 -7.11 9.49
CA ASN A 165 -18.39 -6.84 8.75
C ASN A 165 -18.43 -7.66 7.44
N VAL A 166 -17.29 -7.78 6.77
CA VAL A 166 -17.09 -8.67 5.61
C VAL A 166 -16.04 -9.70 5.97
N LYS A 167 -16.43 -10.97 5.92
CA LYS A 167 -15.58 -12.09 6.30
C LYS A 167 -14.56 -12.40 5.21
N VAL A 168 -13.43 -12.95 5.63
CA VAL A 168 -12.36 -13.36 4.73
C VAL A 168 -12.71 -14.73 4.13
N PRO A 169 -12.72 -14.89 2.80
CA PRO A 169 -12.89 -16.18 2.18
C PRO A 169 -11.66 -17.04 2.42
N VAL A 170 -11.88 -18.34 2.62
CA VAL A 170 -10.82 -19.32 2.86
C VAL A 170 -10.93 -20.46 1.86
N ASN A 171 -9.79 -20.93 1.34
CA ASN A 171 -9.79 -22.09 0.45
C ASN A 171 -9.86 -23.40 1.27
N LYS A 172 -10.25 -24.49 0.60
CA LYS A 172 -10.41 -25.81 1.23
C LYS A 172 -9.17 -26.29 1.98
N ARG A 173 -7.97 -26.06 1.44
CA ARG A 173 -6.70 -26.50 2.07
C ARG A 173 -6.45 -25.78 3.40
N LEU A 174 -6.57 -24.46 3.41
CA LEU A 174 -6.34 -23.66 4.63
C LEU A 174 -7.42 -23.91 5.67
N SER A 175 -8.68 -24.07 5.24
CA SER A 175 -9.78 -24.48 6.12
C SER A 175 -9.45 -25.79 6.84
N GLN A 176 -9.01 -26.82 6.11
CA GLN A 176 -8.61 -28.10 6.68
C GLN A 176 -7.47 -27.97 7.69
N ILE A 177 -6.43 -27.19 7.39
CA ILE A 177 -5.30 -26.96 8.32
C ILE A 177 -5.81 -26.33 9.63
N MET A 178 -6.68 -25.32 9.54
CA MET A 178 -7.26 -24.69 10.74
C MET A 178 -8.13 -25.68 11.52
N SER A 179 -8.96 -26.47 10.85
CA SER A 179 -9.77 -27.51 11.50
C SER A 179 -8.90 -28.55 12.22
N THR A 180 -7.79 -29.00 11.61
CA THR A 180 -6.86 -29.94 12.27
C THR A 180 -6.15 -29.34 13.48
N LYS A 181 -5.95 -28.01 13.49
CA LYS A 181 -5.37 -27.28 14.63
C LYS A 181 -6.42 -26.89 15.69
N ASN A 182 -7.72 -27.00 15.39
CA ASN A 182 -8.83 -26.67 16.30
C ASN A 182 -9.42 -27.90 17.01
N THR A 183 -8.59 -28.76 17.61
CA THR A 183 -9.05 -30.01 18.23
C THR A 183 -9.90 -29.79 19.48
N THR A 184 -9.65 -28.72 20.22
CA THR A 184 -10.35 -28.35 21.47
C THR A 184 -11.62 -27.51 21.21
N GLY A 185 -11.81 -27.01 19.99
CA GLY A 185 -12.88 -26.06 19.65
C GLY A 185 -12.61 -24.61 20.05
N GLU A 186 -11.47 -24.31 20.68
CA GLU A 186 -11.10 -22.97 21.17
C GLU A 186 -10.99 -21.92 20.05
N LEU A 187 -10.70 -22.33 18.81
CA LEU A 187 -10.63 -21.41 17.66
C LEU A 187 -12.00 -21.05 17.10
N THR A 188 -13.08 -21.75 17.46
CA THR A 188 -14.39 -21.61 16.81
C THR A 188 -14.90 -20.17 16.84
N SER A 189 -14.83 -19.52 18.01
CA SER A 189 -15.30 -18.14 18.16
C SER A 189 -14.50 -17.14 17.30
N ILE A 190 -13.18 -17.30 17.20
CA ILE A 190 -12.35 -16.41 16.39
C ILE A 190 -12.50 -16.71 14.89
N LEU A 191 -12.65 -17.97 14.50
CA LEU A 191 -12.90 -18.36 13.12
C LEU A 191 -14.22 -17.76 12.61
N ASP A 192 -15.29 -17.83 13.41
CA ASP A 192 -16.60 -17.22 13.07
C ASP A 192 -16.53 -15.69 12.96
N LYS A 193 -15.63 -15.06 13.73
CA LYS A 193 -15.40 -13.61 13.65
C LYS A 193 -14.65 -13.19 12.39
N VAL A 194 -13.81 -14.05 11.83
CA VAL A 194 -12.87 -13.70 10.75
C VAL A 194 -13.32 -14.24 9.40
N PHE A 195 -13.72 -15.51 9.31
CA PHE A 195 -13.85 -16.24 8.05
C PHE A 195 -15.30 -16.49 7.63
N GLU A 196 -15.48 -16.70 6.33
CA GLU A 196 -16.73 -17.25 5.80
C GLU A 196 -16.93 -18.69 6.30
N PRO A 197 -18.18 -19.13 6.55
CA PRO A 197 -18.46 -20.45 7.11
C PRO A 197 -18.14 -21.60 6.14
N TYR A 198 -18.14 -21.31 4.82
CA TYR A 198 -17.88 -22.30 3.78
C TYR A 198 -16.67 -21.90 2.93
N PRO A 199 -15.75 -22.81 2.66
CA PRO A 199 -14.59 -22.50 1.84
C PRO A 199 -14.98 -22.25 0.39
N ARG A 200 -14.32 -21.30 -0.26
CA ARG A 200 -14.48 -21.04 -1.70
C ARG A 200 -13.56 -21.93 -2.53
N GLU A 201 -14.04 -22.33 -3.71
CA GLU A 201 -13.22 -23.03 -4.71
C GLU A 201 -12.28 -22.08 -5.47
N ILE A 202 -12.70 -20.83 -5.66
CA ILE A 202 -11.93 -19.81 -6.38
C ILE A 202 -10.69 -19.43 -5.56
N ARG A 203 -9.51 -19.62 -6.16
CA ARG A 203 -8.21 -19.34 -5.53
C ARG A 203 -7.78 -17.89 -5.80
N SER A 204 -7.63 -17.10 -4.74
CA SER A 204 -6.80 -15.89 -4.78
C SER A 204 -5.42 -16.19 -4.20
N ASP A 205 -4.39 -15.95 -5.00
CA ASP A 205 -3.01 -16.06 -4.55
C ASP A 205 -2.65 -14.96 -3.52
N ILE A 206 -3.35 -13.81 -3.56
CA ILE A 206 -3.17 -12.72 -2.58
C ILE A 206 -3.71 -13.14 -1.22
N THR A 207 -4.98 -13.55 -1.18
CA THR A 207 -5.63 -14.01 0.06
C THR A 207 -4.92 -15.25 0.61
N ALA A 208 -4.54 -16.20 -0.26
CA ALA A 208 -3.76 -17.37 0.16
C ALA A 208 -2.40 -16.99 0.76
N GLY A 209 -1.70 -16.01 0.19
CA GLY A 209 -0.43 -15.50 0.73
C GLY A 209 -0.58 -14.84 2.10
N ILE A 210 -1.62 -14.02 2.28
CA ILE A 210 -1.94 -13.39 3.58
C ILE A 210 -2.21 -14.47 4.64
N LEU A 211 -3.12 -15.39 4.33
CA LEU A 211 -3.55 -16.41 5.28
C LEU A 211 -2.47 -17.47 5.54
N GLY A 212 -1.61 -17.75 4.56
CA GLY A 212 -0.45 -18.62 4.76
C GLY A 212 0.45 -18.10 5.87
N GLY A 213 0.76 -16.80 5.88
CA GLY A 213 1.54 -16.17 6.93
C GLY A 213 0.88 -16.21 8.31
N VAL A 214 -0.45 -16.14 8.38
CA VAL A 214 -1.21 -16.17 9.65
C VAL A 214 -1.37 -17.61 10.18
N ILE A 215 -1.68 -18.57 9.32
CA ILE A 215 -2.02 -19.93 9.73
C ILE A 215 -0.75 -20.76 10.00
N ASP A 216 0.30 -20.54 9.20
CA ASP A 216 1.52 -21.33 9.22
C ASP A 216 2.75 -20.48 8.81
N PRO A 217 3.14 -19.49 9.64
CA PRO A 217 4.29 -18.63 9.33
C PRO A 217 5.59 -19.42 9.26
N LEU A 218 6.42 -19.09 8.28
CA LEU A 218 7.78 -19.61 8.18
C LEU A 218 8.60 -19.19 9.40
N GLY A 219 9.24 -20.15 10.08
CA GLY A 219 10.26 -19.88 11.10
C GLY A 219 9.77 -19.75 12.56
N SER A 220 8.55 -20.17 12.90
CA SER A 220 7.96 -20.00 14.24
C SER A 220 8.51 -20.91 15.37
N GLY A 221 9.78 -21.34 15.34
CA GLY A 221 10.24 -22.42 16.23
C GLY A 221 11.71 -22.45 16.62
N SER A 222 12.50 -21.39 16.41
CA SER A 222 13.90 -21.40 16.85
C SER A 222 14.09 -20.59 18.13
N GLU A 223 14.52 -21.24 19.22
CA GLU A 223 14.93 -20.60 20.48
C GLU A 223 16.08 -19.58 20.31
N PHE A 224 16.74 -19.58 19.14
CA PHE A 224 17.83 -18.66 18.78
C PHE A 224 17.48 -17.71 17.63
N ALA A 225 16.19 -17.50 17.36
CA ALA A 225 15.73 -16.55 16.36
C ALA A 225 16.34 -15.15 16.59
N THR A 226 16.97 -14.61 15.55
CA THR A 226 17.55 -13.27 15.56
C THR A 226 16.44 -12.23 15.39
N LYS A 227 16.75 -10.93 15.62
CA LYS A 227 15.81 -9.84 15.30
C LYS A 227 15.34 -9.93 13.84
N ASP A 228 16.23 -10.30 12.91
CA ASP A 228 15.91 -10.45 11.50
C ASP A 228 14.94 -11.60 11.20
N THR A 229 15.02 -12.69 11.96
CA THR A 229 14.04 -13.77 11.87
C THR A 229 12.64 -13.26 12.24
N TYR A 230 12.53 -12.47 13.31
CA TYR A 230 11.26 -11.88 13.71
C TYR A 230 10.80 -10.74 12.78
N HIS A 231 11.71 -9.98 12.16
CA HIS A 231 11.36 -9.00 11.13
C HIS A 231 10.53 -9.63 10.01
N HIS A 232 10.89 -10.84 9.54
CA HIS A 232 10.09 -11.56 8.54
C HIS A 232 8.66 -11.85 9.01
N LEU A 233 8.49 -12.27 10.27
CA LEU A 233 7.19 -12.53 10.86
C LEU A 233 6.36 -11.25 10.99
N TRP A 234 6.91 -10.21 11.62
CA TRP A 234 6.22 -8.93 11.81
C TRP A 234 5.92 -8.23 10.48
N ASP A 235 6.83 -8.25 9.50
CA ASP A 235 6.56 -7.72 8.16
C ASP A 235 5.42 -8.45 7.47
N SER A 236 5.40 -9.77 7.55
CA SER A 236 4.36 -10.58 6.94
C SER A 236 3.00 -10.31 7.57
N LEU A 237 2.94 -10.27 8.89
CA LEU A 237 1.67 -10.15 9.63
C LEU A 237 1.17 -8.71 9.75
N ILE A 238 2.07 -7.72 9.75
CA ILE A 238 1.74 -6.30 9.98
C ILE A 238 1.88 -5.50 8.69
N ALA A 239 3.12 -5.25 8.27
CA ALA A 239 3.42 -4.27 7.24
C ALA A 239 2.81 -4.66 5.88
N MET A 240 2.96 -5.93 5.49
CA MET A 240 2.42 -6.47 4.25
C MET A 240 0.90 -6.54 4.28
N LEU A 241 0.30 -6.90 5.41
CA LEU A 241 -1.17 -6.88 5.55
C LEU A 241 -1.72 -5.47 5.37
N LEU A 242 -1.22 -4.51 6.15
CA LEU A 242 -1.65 -3.11 6.09
C LEU A 242 -1.42 -2.51 4.70
N ARG A 243 -0.31 -2.84 4.03
CA ARG A 243 -0.07 -2.42 2.65
C ARG A 243 -1.19 -2.88 1.71
N ARG A 244 -1.69 -4.12 1.87
CA ARG A 244 -2.76 -4.68 1.02
C ARG A 244 -4.12 -4.05 1.34
N VAL A 245 -4.49 -3.96 2.62
CA VAL A 245 -5.84 -3.50 3.02
C VAL A 245 -5.98 -1.98 3.10
N SER A 246 -4.88 -1.25 3.24
CA SER A 246 -4.88 0.22 3.38
C SER A 246 -4.29 0.96 2.18
N ASN A 247 -3.63 0.25 1.26
CA ASN A 247 -2.87 0.82 0.13
C ASN A 247 -1.78 1.82 0.56
N GLY A 248 -1.21 1.62 1.75
CA GLY A 248 -0.14 2.44 2.31
C GLY A 248 1.27 1.96 1.95
N LYS A 249 2.26 2.71 2.43
CA LYS A 249 3.69 2.38 2.31
C LYS A 249 4.30 2.25 3.70
N PHE A 250 5.32 1.42 3.83
CA PHE A 250 6.06 1.31 5.09
C PHE A 250 7.55 1.46 4.86
N HIS A 251 8.23 2.05 5.82
CA HIS A 251 9.69 2.21 5.84
C HIS A 251 10.23 1.54 7.10
N ARG A 252 11.22 0.65 6.91
CA ARG A 252 12.02 0.12 8.02
C ARG A 252 13.25 0.98 8.23
N ASN A 253 13.48 1.41 9.46
CA ASN A 253 14.73 2.04 9.83
C ASN A 253 15.79 0.97 10.05
N LYS A 254 16.81 0.92 9.18
CA LYS A 254 17.89 -0.07 9.27
C LYS A 254 19.03 0.34 10.22
N ASN A 255 18.98 1.54 10.82
CA ASN A 255 20.07 2.11 11.63
C ASN A 255 21.46 2.02 10.98
N THR A 256 21.55 1.89 9.64
CA THR A 256 22.81 1.69 8.91
C THR A 256 23.66 2.96 8.83
N SER A 257 23.12 4.11 9.21
CA SER A 257 23.88 5.33 9.46
C SER A 257 23.99 5.58 10.97
N ALA A 258 25.17 5.37 11.56
CA ALA A 258 25.50 5.69 12.96
C ALA A 258 25.21 7.15 13.37
N SER A 259 24.87 7.98 12.39
CA SER A 259 24.67 9.41 12.45
C SER A 259 23.20 9.80 12.75
N THR A 260 22.25 8.86 12.67
CA THR A 260 20.81 9.08 12.92
C THR A 260 20.34 8.66 14.31
N GLY A 261 21.22 8.08 15.14
CA GLY A 261 20.93 7.72 16.54
C GLY A 261 19.62 6.96 16.79
N PRO A 262 19.15 6.86 18.04
CA PRO A 262 17.91 6.16 18.44
C PRO A 262 16.62 6.89 18.02
N TYR A 263 16.66 7.85 17.09
CA TYR A 263 15.61 8.87 16.94
C TYR A 263 14.44 8.48 16.03
N ARG A 264 14.47 7.30 15.37
CA ARG A 264 13.36 6.85 14.51
C ARG A 264 12.87 5.45 14.90
N PRO A 265 11.54 5.24 14.91
CA PRO A 265 10.97 3.91 15.07
C PRO A 265 11.50 2.90 14.07
N ASP A 266 11.59 1.65 14.50
CA ASP A 266 12.02 0.52 13.65
C ASP A 266 11.14 0.41 12.39
N LEU A 267 9.84 0.70 12.51
CA LEU A 267 8.90 0.73 11.40
C LEU A 267 7.98 1.95 11.43
N CYS A 268 7.78 2.58 10.28
CA CYS A 268 6.77 3.64 10.08
C CYS A 268 5.86 3.24 8.92
N PHE A 269 4.55 3.39 9.12
CA PHE A 269 3.52 3.09 8.12
C PHE A 269 2.74 4.35 7.76
N TYR A 270 2.72 4.68 6.46
CA TYR A 270 2.11 5.86 5.87
C TYR A 270 0.85 5.46 5.11
N TYR A 271 -0.26 6.15 5.37
CA TYR A 271 -1.54 5.80 4.77
C TYR A 271 -1.68 6.35 3.35
N LYS A 272 -2.00 5.48 2.38
CA LYS A 272 -2.13 5.85 0.95
C LYS A 272 -0.90 6.63 0.44
N ASN A 273 -1.14 7.72 -0.29
CA ASN A 273 -0.14 8.66 -0.78
C ASN A 273 -0.04 9.88 0.14
N SER A 274 -0.47 9.78 1.41
CA SER A 274 -0.22 10.85 2.37
C SER A 274 1.16 10.67 3.00
N ASN A 275 1.74 11.78 3.44
CA ASN A 275 2.95 11.79 4.24
C ASN A 275 2.67 11.59 5.74
N VAL A 276 1.44 11.19 6.10
CA VAL A 276 1.03 10.99 7.48
C VAL A 276 1.39 9.57 7.93
N CYS A 277 2.40 9.45 8.79
CA CYS A 277 2.70 8.21 9.49
C CYS A 277 1.59 7.91 10.50
N VAL A 278 0.67 7.01 10.13
CA VAL A 278 -0.51 6.65 10.94
C VAL A 278 -0.23 5.52 11.94
N MET A 279 0.82 4.72 11.70
CA MET A 279 1.21 3.65 12.60
C MET A 279 2.74 3.52 12.72
N ARG A 280 3.25 3.31 13.93
CA ARG A 280 4.68 3.18 14.25
C ARG A 280 4.99 1.85 14.93
N GLY A 281 6.19 1.32 14.73
CA GLY A 281 6.62 0.04 15.28
C GLY A 281 7.97 0.14 15.99
N GLU A 282 8.07 -0.45 17.18
CA GLU A 282 9.33 -0.69 17.90
C GLU A 282 9.47 -2.17 18.24
N GLU A 283 10.64 -2.73 17.95
CA GLU A 283 10.82 -4.18 17.90
C GLU A 283 12.11 -4.59 18.61
N LYS A 284 12.03 -5.59 19.50
CA LYS A 284 13.19 -6.24 20.10
C LYS A 284 13.13 -7.75 19.85
N ALA A 285 14.28 -8.38 19.67
CA ALA A 285 14.31 -9.84 19.56
C ALA A 285 13.97 -10.53 20.89
N ARG A 286 14.36 -9.92 22.02
CA ARG A 286 14.28 -10.47 23.39
C ARG A 286 14.15 -9.34 24.40
N GLY A 287 13.73 -9.67 25.63
CA GLY A 287 13.65 -8.74 26.75
C GLY A 287 12.21 -8.50 27.20
N GLU A 288 12.00 -7.40 27.93
CA GLU A 288 10.67 -7.01 28.42
C GLU A 288 9.92 -6.17 27.39
N LEU A 289 8.64 -6.47 27.17
CA LEU A 289 7.77 -5.74 26.24
C LEU A 289 7.62 -4.25 26.59
N GLN A 290 7.84 -3.88 27.85
CA GLN A 290 7.81 -2.48 28.29
C GLN A 290 8.94 -1.64 27.68
N VAL A 291 10.07 -2.27 27.30
CA VAL A 291 11.20 -1.56 26.70
C VAL A 291 10.82 -0.94 25.34
N PRO A 292 10.32 -1.68 24.34
CA PRO A 292 9.89 -1.07 23.07
C PRO A 292 8.67 -0.14 23.25
N VAL A 293 7.78 -0.37 24.22
CA VAL A 293 6.69 0.57 24.54
C VAL A 293 7.23 1.92 25.03
N LYS A 294 8.22 1.89 25.93
CA LYS A 294 8.89 3.09 26.43
C LYS A 294 9.65 3.81 25.32
N GLU A 295 10.30 3.06 24.43
CA GLU A 295 10.99 3.64 23.27
C GLU A 295 10.02 4.35 22.30
N LEU A 296 8.80 3.81 22.07
CA LEU A 296 7.77 4.51 21.30
C LEU A 296 7.38 5.85 21.92
N HIS A 297 7.29 5.91 23.26
CA HIS A 297 6.99 7.13 24.00
C HIS A 297 8.13 8.15 23.89
N GLU A 298 9.37 7.72 24.12
CA GLU A 298 10.56 8.60 24.17
C GLU A 298 10.96 9.13 22.79
N LYS A 299 10.76 8.35 21.71
CA LYS A 299 11.21 8.71 20.36
C LYS A 299 10.20 9.57 19.60
N LEU A 300 8.97 9.74 20.10
CA LEU A 300 7.91 10.43 19.36
C LEU A 300 7.72 11.87 19.84
N THR A 301 7.88 12.81 18.91
CA THR A 301 7.34 14.17 19.04
C THR A 301 5.91 14.20 18.50
N TRP A 302 4.95 14.57 19.34
CA TRP A 302 3.57 14.72 18.94
C TRP A 302 3.41 15.89 17.96
N ARG A 303 2.82 15.58 16.80
CA ARG A 303 2.52 16.56 15.74
C ARG A 303 1.11 16.39 15.17
N TYR A 304 0.32 15.47 15.70
CA TYR A 304 -0.97 15.11 15.10
C TYR A 304 -2.12 15.86 15.76
N ASP A 305 -1.95 17.15 16.09
CA ASP A 305 -2.79 17.88 17.07
C ASP A 305 -4.31 17.78 16.85
N ALA A 306 -4.78 17.62 15.62
CA ALA A 306 -6.20 17.45 15.32
C ALA A 306 -6.72 16.00 15.48
N ALA A 307 -5.85 14.99 15.49
CA ALA A 307 -6.21 13.60 15.72
C ALA A 307 -6.18 13.25 17.22
N PRO A 308 -7.14 12.46 17.72
CA PRO A 308 -7.15 12.03 19.13
C PRO A 308 -6.03 11.04 19.46
N TYR A 309 -5.56 10.30 18.46
CA TYR A 309 -4.44 9.36 18.54
C TYR A 309 -3.94 9.01 17.14
N VAL A 310 -2.71 8.50 17.08
CA VAL A 310 -2.24 7.62 16.02
C VAL A 310 -1.95 6.24 16.58
N PHE A 311 -1.68 5.26 15.74
CA PHE A 311 -1.48 3.88 16.18
C PHE A 311 0.01 3.55 16.35
N GLY A 312 0.27 2.49 17.09
CA GLY A 312 1.57 1.85 17.08
C GLY A 312 1.51 0.39 17.48
N TYR A 313 2.65 -0.27 17.40
CA TYR A 313 2.87 -1.56 18.01
C TYR A 313 4.27 -1.65 18.62
N ALA A 314 4.36 -2.38 19.72
CA ALA A 314 5.61 -2.79 20.32
C ALA A 314 5.71 -4.31 20.23
N ALA A 315 6.88 -4.85 19.87
CA ALA A 315 7.06 -6.29 19.73
C ALA A 315 8.32 -6.80 20.43
N VAL A 316 8.19 -7.96 21.08
CA VAL A 316 9.32 -8.73 21.59
C VAL A 316 9.16 -10.20 21.21
N GLY A 317 10.01 -10.67 20.30
CA GLY A 317 9.90 -12.02 19.74
C GLY A 317 8.50 -12.30 19.18
N LEU A 318 7.77 -13.23 19.80
CA LEU A 318 6.41 -13.60 19.40
C LEU A 318 5.32 -12.75 20.07
N GLN A 319 5.64 -11.94 21.07
CA GLN A 319 4.66 -11.05 21.70
C GLN A 319 4.56 -9.73 20.94
N VAL A 320 3.33 -9.31 20.65
CA VAL A 320 3.04 -8.02 20.02
C VAL A 320 1.95 -7.29 20.79
N CYS A 321 2.21 -6.04 21.13
CA CYS A 321 1.27 -5.14 21.79
C CYS A 321 0.83 -4.06 20.80
N LEU A 322 -0.48 -3.90 20.60
CA LEU A 322 -1.06 -2.77 19.88
C LEU A 322 -1.29 -1.62 20.85
N VAL A 323 -0.92 -0.42 20.43
CA VAL A 323 -0.99 0.79 21.26
C VAL A 323 -1.70 1.93 20.54
N ALA A 324 -2.35 2.78 21.33
CA ALA A 324 -2.76 4.11 20.92
C ALA A 324 -1.71 5.11 21.40
N ILE A 325 -1.30 6.01 20.52
CA ILE A 325 -0.35 7.06 20.85
C ILE A 325 -1.10 8.39 20.79
N ARG A 326 -1.07 9.17 21.87
CA ARG A 326 -1.82 10.42 22.07
C ARG A 326 -0.87 11.57 22.34
N LYS A 327 -1.38 12.80 22.29
CA LYS A 327 -0.67 13.96 22.87
C LYS A 327 -0.50 13.75 24.37
N ASP A 328 0.70 13.99 24.88
CA ASP A 328 0.91 14.13 26.31
C ASP A 328 0.53 15.56 26.72
N GLU A 329 -0.49 15.69 27.56
CA GLU A 329 -0.97 17.01 28.02
C GLU A 329 0.04 17.70 28.96
N MET A 330 0.99 16.94 29.52
CA MET A 330 1.99 17.46 30.46
C MET A 330 3.17 18.14 29.75
N THR A 331 3.30 17.99 28.43
CA THR A 331 4.42 18.49 27.65
C THR A 331 3.93 19.11 26.34
N GLU A 332 4.58 20.18 25.86
CA GLU A 332 4.09 20.92 24.67
C GLU A 332 3.96 20.03 23.41
N ARG A 333 4.88 19.06 23.25
CA ARG A 333 4.95 18.15 22.10
C ARG A 333 5.26 16.70 22.48
N GLY A 334 5.11 16.30 23.74
CA GLY A 334 5.31 14.90 24.08
C GLY A 334 4.14 14.05 23.59
N ALA A 335 4.40 12.76 23.45
CA ALA A 335 3.40 11.78 23.11
C ALA A 335 3.26 10.78 24.25
N LYS A 336 2.04 10.36 24.58
CA LYS A 336 1.76 9.31 25.56
C LYS A 336 1.33 8.03 24.85
N VAL A 337 1.91 6.90 25.24
CA VAL A 337 1.57 5.58 24.68
C VAL A 337 0.66 4.85 25.66
N GLU A 338 -0.48 4.37 25.16
CA GLU A 338 -1.48 3.61 25.92
C GLU A 338 -1.70 2.24 25.28
N ILE A 339 -1.60 1.18 26.09
CA ILE A 339 -1.77 -0.20 25.62
C ILE A 339 -3.24 -0.47 25.32
N ILE A 340 -3.52 -0.95 24.11
CA ILE A 340 -4.85 -1.42 23.72
C ILE A 340 -4.97 -2.90 24.09
N GLU A 341 -4.11 -3.74 23.51
CA GLU A 341 -4.15 -5.19 23.71
C GLU A 341 -2.80 -5.86 23.37
N THR A 342 -2.50 -6.97 24.02
CA THR A 342 -1.32 -7.80 23.73
C THR A 342 -1.71 -9.16 23.16
N TYR A 343 -0.95 -9.62 22.17
CA TYR A 343 -1.18 -10.86 21.44
C TYR A 343 0.09 -11.72 21.45
N ASP A 344 -0.12 -13.03 21.54
CA ASP A 344 0.94 -14.02 21.34
C ASP A 344 0.86 -14.56 19.90
N LEU A 345 1.94 -14.44 19.14
CA LEU A 345 2.02 -14.94 17.76
C LEU A 345 2.56 -16.37 17.68
N GLY A 346 2.88 -16.99 18.83
CA GLY A 346 3.37 -18.36 18.92
C GLY A 346 2.31 -19.40 18.58
N ASP A 347 1.06 -19.16 18.98
CA ASP A 347 -0.06 -20.05 18.72
C ASP A 347 -1.03 -19.50 17.65
N LEU A 348 -1.86 -20.39 17.09
CA LEU A 348 -2.79 -20.00 16.02
C LEU A 348 -3.93 -19.10 16.52
N HIS A 349 -4.41 -19.27 17.75
CA HIS A 349 -5.48 -18.44 18.30
C HIS A 349 -5.01 -16.99 18.42
N GLY A 350 -3.81 -16.78 18.98
CA GLY A 350 -3.23 -15.45 19.13
C GLY A 350 -2.91 -14.79 17.78
N ARG A 351 -2.40 -15.54 16.80
CA ARG A 351 -2.23 -15.04 15.42
C ARG A 351 -3.54 -14.64 14.74
N LEU A 352 -4.60 -15.43 14.88
CA LEU A 352 -5.92 -15.12 14.31
C LEU A 352 -6.57 -13.91 15.01
N SER A 353 -6.41 -13.82 16.33
CA SER A 353 -6.88 -12.68 17.14
C SER A 353 -6.16 -11.39 16.75
N PHE A 354 -4.84 -11.46 16.54
CA PHE A 354 -4.04 -10.34 16.06
C PHE A 354 -4.41 -9.94 14.63
N PHE A 355 -4.62 -10.91 13.74
CA PHE A 355 -5.07 -10.67 12.37
C PHE A 355 -6.43 -9.94 12.33
N LEU A 356 -7.41 -10.42 13.12
CA LEU A 356 -8.70 -9.73 13.28
C LEU A 356 -8.52 -8.30 13.77
N ALA A 357 -7.73 -8.12 14.83
CA ALA A 357 -7.47 -6.82 15.44
C ALA A 357 -6.86 -5.85 14.43
N LEU A 358 -5.87 -6.29 13.65
CA LEU A 358 -5.18 -5.43 12.69
C LEU A 358 -6.07 -5.06 11.50
N LEU A 359 -6.94 -5.96 11.04
CA LEU A 359 -7.95 -5.65 10.03
C LEU A 359 -8.95 -4.59 10.53
N ASN A 360 -9.49 -4.76 11.74
CA ASN A 360 -10.38 -3.78 12.36
C ASN A 360 -9.68 -2.45 12.66
N LEU A 361 -8.41 -2.48 13.06
CA LEU A 361 -7.58 -1.28 13.28
C LEU A 361 -7.39 -0.51 11.98
N SER A 362 -7.18 -1.21 10.86
CA SER A 362 -6.97 -0.58 9.56
C SER A 362 -8.18 0.24 9.07
N THR A 363 -9.40 -0.07 9.53
CA THR A 363 -10.60 0.71 9.20
C THR A 363 -10.61 2.09 9.84
N LEU A 364 -9.81 2.30 10.90
CA LEU A 364 -9.65 3.57 11.59
C LEU A 364 -8.59 4.48 10.95
N PHE A 365 -7.77 3.98 10.01
CA PHE A 365 -6.71 4.80 9.41
C PHE A 365 -7.22 6.00 8.65
N ARG A 366 -8.25 5.82 7.82
CA ARG A 366 -8.85 6.92 7.06
C ARG A 366 -9.41 8.02 7.97
N PRO A 367 -10.34 7.74 8.91
CA PRO A 367 -10.90 8.80 9.75
C PRO A 367 -9.87 9.47 10.65
N VAL A 368 -8.80 8.78 11.07
CA VAL A 368 -7.69 9.41 11.80
C VAL A 368 -6.88 10.34 10.90
N VAL A 369 -6.48 9.87 9.72
CA VAL A 369 -5.64 10.65 8.78
C VAL A 369 -6.40 11.85 8.21
N ASP A 370 -7.70 11.72 7.96
CA ASP A 370 -8.55 12.80 7.45
C ASP A 370 -8.66 13.99 8.45
N LEU A 371 -8.35 13.78 9.74
CA LEU A 371 -8.26 14.85 10.75
C LEU A 371 -6.90 15.57 10.73
N ILE A 372 -5.84 14.92 10.24
CA ILE A 372 -4.47 15.43 10.31
C ILE A 372 -4.23 16.31 9.09
N GLN A 373 -4.02 17.60 9.30
CA GLN A 373 -3.62 18.51 8.22
C GLN A 373 -2.23 18.10 7.68
N PRO A 374 -1.92 18.33 6.39
CA PRO A 374 -0.55 18.26 5.90
C PRO A 374 0.29 19.28 6.68
N LEU A 375 1.36 18.84 7.33
CA LEU A 375 2.13 19.70 8.22
C LEU A 375 3.48 20.00 7.59
N ASP A 376 3.80 21.29 7.44
CA ASP A 376 5.18 21.77 7.22
C ASP A 376 6.06 21.62 8.49
N ILE A 377 5.70 20.71 9.41
CA ILE A 377 6.37 20.51 10.70
C ILE A 377 7.21 19.25 10.63
N LEU A 378 8.46 19.38 11.09
CA LEU A 378 9.46 18.31 11.17
C LEU A 378 8.93 17.11 11.99
N GLU A 379 9.18 15.89 11.50
CA GLU A 379 8.64 14.64 12.07
C GLU A 379 9.38 14.21 13.35
N TYR A 380 10.61 14.70 13.54
CA TYR A 380 11.46 14.37 14.69
C TYR A 380 12.19 15.61 15.20
N GLY A 381 12.61 15.58 16.47
CA GLY A 381 13.40 16.64 17.08
C GLY A 381 14.73 16.92 16.37
N THR A 382 15.26 18.12 16.57
CA THR A 382 16.57 18.52 16.04
C THR A 382 17.68 17.82 16.83
N ILE A 383 18.55 17.09 16.13
CA ILE A 383 19.79 16.57 16.70
C ILE A 383 20.85 17.66 16.56
N GLU A 384 21.39 18.14 17.67
CA GLU A 384 22.60 18.95 17.69
C GLU A 384 23.84 18.07 17.82
N ARG A 385 24.81 18.27 16.93
CA ARG A 385 26.12 17.64 17.02
C ARG A 385 27.11 18.56 17.72
N ASP A 386 28.16 17.98 18.30
CA ASP A 386 29.25 18.69 18.99
C ASP A 386 29.92 19.78 18.13
N ASN A 387 29.84 19.65 16.81
CA ASN A 387 30.38 20.61 15.85
C ASN A 387 29.38 21.72 15.44
N GLY A 388 28.23 21.82 16.10
CA GLY A 388 27.18 22.81 15.85
C GLY A 388 26.26 22.48 14.67
N VAL A 389 26.49 21.38 13.94
CA VAL A 389 25.59 20.97 12.85
C VAL A 389 24.27 20.47 13.45
N GLN A 390 23.17 21.09 13.02
CA GLN A 390 21.82 20.66 13.36
C GLN A 390 21.29 19.71 12.28
N ILE A 391 20.75 18.57 12.69
CA ILE A 391 20.10 17.61 11.81
C ILE A 391 18.64 17.54 12.19
N THR A 392 17.78 17.82 11.22
CA THR A 392 16.34 17.74 11.40
C THR A 392 15.74 16.81 10.37
N PHE A 393 14.79 16.01 10.80
CA PHE A 393 14.15 15.03 9.95
C PHE A 393 12.76 15.54 9.59
N ALA A 394 12.56 15.85 8.31
CA ALA A 394 11.26 16.15 7.76
C ALA A 394 10.54 14.87 7.31
N GLU A 395 9.33 15.03 6.77
CA GLU A 395 8.44 13.94 6.35
C GLU A 395 9.09 12.97 5.35
N ASP A 396 9.96 13.47 4.46
CA ASP A 396 10.57 12.69 3.38
C ASP A 396 12.08 12.94 3.21
N CYS A 397 12.66 13.84 4.00
CA CYS A 397 14.05 14.24 3.86
C CYS A 397 14.76 14.47 5.20
N VAL A 398 16.09 14.56 5.09
CA VAL A 398 16.98 14.95 6.19
C VAL A 398 17.50 16.33 5.86
N VAL A 399 17.14 17.31 6.69
CA VAL A 399 17.67 18.67 6.63
C VAL A 399 18.91 18.73 7.50
N LYS A 400 20.02 19.19 6.93
CA LYS A 400 21.25 19.50 7.69
C LYS A 400 21.50 21.00 7.63
N THR A 401 21.49 21.63 8.80
CA THR A 401 21.77 23.05 8.96
C THR A 401 23.18 23.20 9.50
N TYR A 402 24.04 23.87 8.73
CA TYR A 402 25.43 24.11 9.09
C TYR A 402 25.57 25.47 9.78
N PRO A 403 26.43 25.58 10.81
CA PRO A 403 26.76 26.86 11.43
C PRO A 403 27.30 27.86 10.40
N LYS A 404 26.99 29.15 10.53
CA LYS A 404 27.47 30.21 9.62
C LYS A 404 29.00 30.27 9.50
N ASN A 405 29.72 29.81 10.50
CA ASN A 405 31.18 29.73 10.55
C ASN A 405 31.77 28.47 9.89
N MET A 406 30.93 27.57 9.35
CA MET A 406 31.33 26.40 8.57
C MET A 406 31.02 26.52 7.07
N LEU A 407 30.37 27.60 6.65
CA LEU A 407 29.99 27.86 5.25
C LEU A 407 31.05 28.66 4.49
#